data_AF-A0AB34IZV8-F1
#
_entry.id   AF-A0AB34IZV8-F1
#
_cell.length_a   1.000
_cell.length_b   1.000
_cell.length_c   1.000
_cell.angle_alpha   90.00
_cell.angle_beta   90.00
_cell.angle_gamma   90.00
#
_symmetry.space_group_name_H-M   'P 1'
#
loop_
_entity.id
_entity.type
_entity.pdbx_description
1 polymer ?
#
loop_
_entity_poly.entity_id
_entity_poly.type
_entity_poly.pdbx_seq_one_letter_code
_entity_poly.pdbx_strand_id
1 'polypeptide(L)'
;MGPVEEMAARGHCSVGWDELKPLVSAKISEVCAEYYAANKDIDRSGETYAEVLQRLLALLHEFPNAPFTIQRLCELLIDPHRVYATSTRKVMSALEKLLTVSSTVPVMSTATPKPGTYQVAAEYQLSKLLSGEQGGGAQPMDVEN
;
A
#
# COMPACT_ATOMS: atom_id res chain seq x y z
N MET A 1 -8.14 10.44 13.03
CA MET A 1 -7.05 10.16 12.07
C MET A 1 -7.74 9.70 10.80
N GLY A 2 -7.49 10.32 9.66
CA GLY A 2 -8.16 9.95 8.42
C GLY A 2 -7.53 8.69 7.79
N PRO A 3 -8.17 8.10 6.75
CA PRO A 3 -7.67 6.89 6.11
C PRO A 3 -6.26 7.03 5.50
N VAL A 4 -5.92 8.21 4.97
CA VAL A 4 -4.60 8.50 4.39
C VAL A 4 -3.53 8.53 5.48
N GLU A 5 -3.83 9.13 6.64
CA GLU A 5 -2.94 9.12 7.80
C GLU A 5 -2.77 7.71 8.37
N GLU A 6 -3.85 6.92 8.47
CA GLU A 6 -3.80 5.52 8.90
C GLU A 6 -2.87 4.70 8.01
N MET A 7 -3.06 4.81 6.69
CA MET A 7 -2.21 4.14 5.70
C MET A 7 -0.74 4.57 5.84
N ALA A 8 -0.48 5.87 5.99
CA ALA A 8 0.89 6.39 6.17
C ALA A 8 1.56 5.85 7.44
N ALA A 9 0.83 5.76 8.55
CA ALA A 9 1.41 5.40 9.84
C ALA A 9 1.56 3.89 10.07
N ARG A 10 0.65 3.08 9.51
CA ARG A 10 0.54 1.64 9.84
C ARG A 10 0.72 0.71 8.64
N GLY A 11 0.67 1.25 7.42
CA GLY A 11 0.65 0.44 6.19
C GLY A 11 -0.69 -0.27 5.93
N HIS A 12 -1.70 -0.02 6.76
CA HIS A 12 -3.08 -0.49 6.57
C HIS A 12 -4.07 0.57 7.07
N CYS A 13 -5.26 0.60 6.49
CA CYS A 13 -6.35 1.50 6.91
C CYS A 13 -7.67 0.72 7.03
N SER A 14 -8.64 1.35 7.68
CA SER A 14 -9.99 0.79 7.91
C SER A 14 -10.84 0.64 6.63
N VAL A 15 -10.44 1.27 5.52
CA VAL A 15 -11.16 1.26 4.24
C VAL A 15 -10.43 0.46 3.17
N GLY A 16 -11.18 0.01 2.16
CA GLY A 16 -10.63 -0.69 0.99
C GLY A 16 -9.91 0.26 0.01
N TRP A 17 -9.22 -0.32 -0.98
CA TRP A 17 -8.51 0.46 -2.01
C TRP A 17 -9.44 1.37 -2.81
N ASP A 18 -10.65 0.93 -3.14
CA ASP A 18 -11.61 1.71 -3.92
C ASP A 18 -12.07 2.98 -3.19
N GLU A 19 -12.11 2.95 -1.86
CA GLU A 19 -12.42 4.10 -1.01
C GLU A 19 -11.19 4.95 -0.73
N LEU A 20 -10.01 4.33 -0.58
CA LEU A 20 -8.75 5.04 -0.33
C LEU A 20 -8.26 5.81 -1.57
N LYS A 21 -8.37 5.21 -2.76
CA LYS A 21 -7.88 5.77 -4.03
C LYS A 21 -8.36 7.20 -4.30
N PRO A 22 -9.67 7.55 -4.21
CA PRO A 22 -10.11 8.93 -4.41
C PRO A 22 -9.56 9.90 -3.36
N LEU A 23 -9.36 9.45 -2.10
CA LEU A 23 -8.75 10.27 -1.05
C LEU A 23 -7.28 10.57 -1.37
N VAL A 24 -6.53 9.57 -1.83
CA VAL A 24 -5.13 9.73 -2.25
C VAL A 24 -5.03 10.62 -3.50
N SER A 25 -5.94 10.45 -4.46
CA SER A 25 -6.03 11.29 -5.66
C SER A 25 -6.25 12.78 -5.32
N ALA A 26 -7.21 13.05 -4.43
CA ALA A 26 -7.45 14.39 -3.91
C ALA A 26 -6.22 14.95 -3.20
N LYS A 27 -5.55 14.13 -2.37
CA LYS A 27 -4.37 14.56 -1.63
C LYS A 27 -3.16 14.86 -2.52
N ILE A 28 -2.94 14.08 -3.58
CA ILE A 28 -1.92 14.37 -4.61
C ILE A 28 -2.19 15.74 -5.23
N SER A 29 -3.45 15.99 -5.62
CA SER A 29 -3.83 17.26 -6.26
C SER A 29 -3.61 18.45 -5.33
N GLU A 30 -4.01 18.33 -4.05
CA GLU A 30 -3.81 19.35 -3.02
C GLU A 30 -2.33 19.68 -2.82
N VAL A 31 -1.50 18.66 -2.54
CA VAL A 31 -0.06 18.83 -2.28
C VAL A 31 0.65 19.38 -3.52
N CYS A 32 0.35 18.87 -4.71
CA CYS A 32 0.95 19.38 -5.94
C CYS A 32 0.55 20.84 -6.20
N ALA A 33 -0.70 21.23 -5.94
CA ALA A 33 -1.15 22.61 -6.11
C ALA A 33 -0.47 23.57 -5.12
N GLU A 34 -0.33 23.17 -3.86
CA GLU A 34 0.41 23.93 -2.85
C GLU A 34 1.87 24.19 -3.27
N TYR A 35 2.58 23.13 -3.66
CA TYR A 35 3.96 23.24 -4.11
C TYR A 35 4.10 24.13 -5.35
N TYR A 36 3.23 23.93 -6.34
CA TYR A 36 3.27 24.72 -7.56
C TYR A 36 2.97 26.21 -7.30
N ALA A 37 2.08 26.53 -6.36
CA ALA A 37 1.83 27.89 -5.94
C ALA A 37 3.07 28.53 -5.28
N ALA A 38 3.83 27.77 -4.50
CA ALA A 38 5.05 28.23 -3.85
C ALA A 38 6.25 28.34 -4.82
N ASN A 39 6.41 27.40 -5.74
CA ASN A 39 7.56 27.32 -6.64
C ASN A 39 7.22 26.65 -7.99
N LYS A 40 7.29 27.42 -9.07
CA LYS A 40 7.00 26.96 -10.43
C LYS A 40 8.23 26.44 -11.16
N ASP A 41 9.09 25.69 -10.45
CA ASP A 41 10.35 25.16 -11.00
C ASP A 41 10.14 24.07 -12.07
N ILE A 42 8.95 23.47 -12.12
CA ILE A 42 8.58 22.45 -13.11
C ILE A 42 8.39 23.04 -14.51
N ASP A 43 7.90 24.27 -14.65
CA ASP A 43 7.70 24.89 -15.97
C ASP A 43 9.04 25.15 -16.68
N ARG A 44 10.13 25.20 -15.92
CA ARG A 44 11.51 25.30 -16.43
C ARG A 44 12.06 23.98 -16.99
N SER A 45 11.33 22.86 -16.86
CA SER A 45 11.75 21.54 -17.42
C SER A 45 11.51 21.41 -18.91
N GLY A 46 10.53 22.14 -19.44
CA GLY A 46 9.84 21.77 -20.68
C GLY A 46 8.59 20.88 -20.50
N GLU A 47 8.21 20.50 -19.27
CA GLU A 47 6.92 19.87 -18.94
C GLU A 47 6.08 20.87 -18.15
N THR A 48 4.77 20.92 -18.41
CA THR A 48 3.86 21.76 -17.63
C THR A 48 3.40 21.05 -16.36
N TYR A 49 3.10 21.83 -15.32
CA TYR A 49 2.48 21.32 -14.09
C TYR A 49 1.23 20.45 -14.36
N ALA A 50 0.37 20.89 -15.28
CA ALA A 50 -0.88 20.19 -15.59
C ALA A 50 -0.63 18.81 -16.20
N GLU A 51 0.31 18.70 -17.16
CA GLU A 51 0.66 17.43 -17.79
C GLU A 51 1.19 16.41 -16.77
N VAL A 52 2.09 16.86 -15.89
CA VAL A 52 2.66 15.98 -14.86
C VAL A 52 1.61 15.58 -13.84
N LEU A 53 0.74 16.50 -13.39
CA LEU A 53 -0.35 16.16 -12.47
C LEU A 53 -1.31 15.14 -13.09
N GLN A 54 -1.75 15.36 -14.34
CA GLN A 54 -2.63 14.42 -15.04
C GLN A 54 -2.01 13.03 -15.15
N ARG A 55 -0.70 12.96 -15.45
CA ARG A 55 0.05 11.70 -15.52
C ARG A 55 0.11 10.97 -14.17
N LEU A 56 0.36 11.69 -13.07
CA LEU A 56 0.33 11.10 -11.72
C LEU A 56 -1.05 10.50 -11.39
N LEU A 57 -2.12 11.24 -11.67
CA LEU A 57 -3.48 10.76 -11.41
C LEU A 57 -3.82 9.56 -12.29
N ALA A 58 -3.43 9.56 -13.56
CA ALA A 58 -3.62 8.42 -14.46
C ALA A 58 -2.91 7.16 -13.93
N LEU A 59 -1.63 7.27 -13.54
CA LEU A 59 -0.88 6.15 -12.96
C LEU A 59 -1.54 5.60 -11.68
N LEU A 60 -2.06 6.48 -10.81
CA LEU A 60 -2.81 6.03 -9.62
C LEU A 60 -4.06 5.22 -9.99
N HIS A 61 -4.76 5.62 -11.04
CA HIS A 61 -5.99 4.97 -11.48
C HIS A 61 -5.76 3.63 -12.18
N GLU A 62 -4.57 3.38 -12.74
CA GLU A 62 -4.20 2.11 -13.36
C GLU A 62 -4.13 0.95 -12.37
N PHE A 63 -3.96 1.23 -11.07
CA PHE A 63 -3.84 0.21 -10.05
C PHE A 63 -5.20 -0.42 -9.68
N PRO A 64 -5.42 -1.73 -9.96
CA PRO A 64 -6.66 -2.42 -9.56
C PRO A 64 -6.72 -2.66 -8.05
N ASN A 65 -5.57 -2.77 -7.40
CA ASN A 65 -5.39 -2.91 -5.95
C ASN A 65 -4.32 -1.94 -5.49
N ALA A 66 -4.23 -1.65 -4.18
CA ALA A 66 -3.21 -0.76 -3.66
C ALA A 66 -1.79 -1.24 -4.07
N PRO A 67 -0.90 -0.36 -4.55
CA PRO A 67 0.48 -0.73 -4.82
C PRO A 67 1.23 -1.02 -3.50
N PHE A 68 2.29 -1.83 -3.53
CA PHE A 68 3.09 -2.07 -2.32
C PHE A 68 3.76 -0.80 -1.77
N THR A 69 3.86 0.25 -2.60
CA THR A 69 4.36 1.58 -2.24
C THR A 69 3.31 2.48 -1.60
N ILE A 70 2.05 2.04 -1.43
CA ILE A 70 0.97 2.91 -0.97
C ILE A 70 1.25 3.57 0.37
N GLN A 71 1.86 2.85 1.31
CA GLN A 71 2.27 3.41 2.59
C GLN A 71 3.26 4.57 2.37
N ARG A 72 4.31 4.33 1.57
CA ARG A 72 5.35 5.33 1.31
C ARG A 72 4.81 6.55 0.57
N LEU A 73 3.85 6.33 -0.33
CA LEU A 73 3.11 7.39 -1.00
C LEU A 73 2.34 8.24 0.01
N CYS A 74 1.58 7.61 0.91
CA CYS A 74 0.83 8.33 1.94
C CYS A 74 1.77 9.05 2.92
N GLU A 75 2.88 8.44 3.35
CA GLU A 75 3.90 9.11 4.19
C GLU A 75 4.42 10.41 3.54
N LEU A 76 4.73 10.37 2.24
CA LEU A 76 5.19 11.54 1.50
C LEU A 76 4.10 12.61 1.36
N LEU A 77 2.84 12.20 1.19
CA LEU A 77 1.70 13.11 1.06
C LEU A 77 1.29 13.78 2.38
N ILE A 78 1.57 13.14 3.52
CA ILE A 78 1.27 13.69 4.85
C ILE A 78 2.31 14.75 5.26
N ASP A 79 3.59 14.52 4.97
CA ASP A 79 4.67 15.46 5.31
C ASP A 79 5.69 15.62 4.18
N PRO A 80 5.29 16.27 3.06
CA PRO A 80 6.14 16.43 1.90
C PRO A 80 7.33 17.37 2.18
N HIS A 81 7.15 18.37 3.05
CA HIS A 81 8.17 19.38 3.36
C HIS A 81 9.35 18.82 4.14
N ARG A 82 9.15 17.76 4.92
CA ARG A 82 10.24 17.04 5.58
C ARG A 82 11.26 16.45 4.62
N VAL A 83 10.84 16.08 3.41
CA VAL A 83 11.72 15.50 2.38
C VAL A 83 12.11 16.55 1.34
N TYR A 84 11.16 17.38 0.92
CA TYR A 84 11.34 18.37 -0.14
C TYR A 84 10.84 19.72 0.33
N ALA A 85 11.72 20.59 0.82
CA ALA A 85 11.29 21.87 1.40
C ALA A 85 10.42 22.73 0.47
N THR A 86 10.79 22.91 -0.81
CA THR A 86 10.14 23.88 -1.71
C THR A 86 10.10 23.50 -3.20
N SER A 87 10.62 22.34 -3.62
CA SER A 87 10.75 22.01 -5.05
C SER A 87 9.59 21.18 -5.56
N THR A 88 8.73 21.79 -6.39
CA THR A 88 7.58 21.15 -7.03
C THR A 88 8.03 20.01 -7.93
N ARG A 89 9.05 20.25 -8.76
CA ARG A 89 9.67 19.21 -9.60
C ARG A 89 10.04 17.99 -8.78
N LYS A 90 10.75 18.17 -7.65
CA LYS A 90 11.24 17.04 -6.86
C LYS A 90 10.09 16.25 -6.22
N VAL A 91 9.07 16.93 -5.69
CA VAL A 91 7.89 16.25 -5.14
C VAL A 91 7.16 15.46 -6.21
N MET A 92 6.84 16.10 -7.35
CA MET A 92 6.10 15.43 -8.43
C MET A 92 6.89 14.24 -9.01
N SER A 93 8.21 14.36 -9.20
CA SER A 93 9.05 13.23 -9.62
C SER A 93 9.15 12.12 -8.56
N ALA A 94 9.05 12.43 -7.28
CA ALA A 94 9.05 11.43 -6.21
C ALA A 94 7.72 10.66 -6.18
N LEU A 95 6.60 11.37 -6.34
CA LEU A 95 5.28 10.76 -6.47
C LEU A 95 5.22 9.83 -7.69
N GLU A 96 5.75 10.28 -8.83
CA GLU A 96 5.79 9.48 -10.05
C GLU A 96 6.53 8.16 -9.84
N LYS A 97 7.72 8.20 -9.23
CA LYS A 97 8.50 6.99 -8.92
C LYS A 97 7.75 6.00 -8.03
N LEU A 98 6.96 6.50 -7.09
CA LEU A 98 6.15 5.65 -6.21
C LEU A 98 4.95 5.03 -6.95
N LEU A 99 4.52 5.64 -8.05
CA LEU A 99 3.38 5.20 -8.88
C LEU A 99 3.81 4.40 -10.11
N THR A 100 5.07 4.41 -10.54
CA THR A 100 5.57 3.60 -11.68
C THR A 100 5.94 2.16 -11.27
N VAL A 101 5.57 1.73 -10.06
CA VAL A 101 5.85 0.36 -9.62
C VAL A 101 4.95 -0.66 -10.31
N SER A 102 5.50 -1.82 -10.67
CA SER A 102 4.80 -2.83 -11.47
C SER A 102 4.00 -3.87 -10.65
N SER A 103 4.09 -3.83 -9.32
CA SER A 103 3.46 -4.83 -8.44
C SER A 103 2.44 -4.19 -7.50
N THR A 104 1.31 -4.88 -7.30
CA THR A 104 0.28 -4.52 -6.32
C THR A 104 0.33 -5.49 -5.15
N VAL A 105 -0.07 -5.05 -3.95
CA VAL A 105 -0.21 -6.01 -2.84
C VAL A 105 -1.34 -6.97 -3.22
N PRO A 106 -1.09 -8.29 -3.30
CA PRO A 106 -2.15 -9.24 -3.60
C PRO A 106 -3.21 -9.13 -2.51
N VAL A 107 -4.48 -9.03 -2.92
CA VAL A 107 -5.61 -9.19 -2.00
C VAL A 107 -5.42 -10.57 -1.38
N MET A 108 -5.12 -10.58 -0.08
CA MET A 108 -4.97 -11.81 0.67
C MET A 108 -6.36 -12.43 0.79
N SER A 109 -6.80 -13.14 -0.25
CA SER A 109 -7.97 -14.00 -0.15
C SER A 109 -7.62 -15.03 0.91
N THR A 110 -8.35 -15.00 2.03
CA THR A 110 -8.45 -16.13 2.94
C THR A 110 -9.18 -17.24 2.19
N ALA A 111 -8.51 -17.87 1.24
CA ALA A 111 -9.01 -19.10 0.67
C ALA A 111 -9.19 -20.06 1.84
N THR A 112 -10.37 -20.68 1.93
CA THR A 112 -10.63 -21.76 2.87
C THR A 112 -9.46 -22.72 2.81
N PRO A 113 -8.80 -23.01 3.94
CA PRO A 113 -7.58 -23.79 3.91
C PRO A 113 -7.91 -25.16 3.31
N LYS A 114 -7.16 -25.54 2.27
CA LYS A 114 -7.34 -26.83 1.61
C LYS A 114 -7.11 -27.94 2.66
N PRO A 115 -7.94 -28.99 2.72
CA PRO A 115 -7.69 -30.12 3.61
C PRO A 115 -6.26 -30.64 3.42
N GLY A 116 -5.47 -30.70 4.49
CA GLY A 116 -4.09 -31.17 4.46
C GLY A 116 -3.00 -30.09 4.40
N THR A 117 -3.32 -28.79 4.42
CA THR A 117 -2.29 -27.76 4.59
C THR A 117 -1.84 -27.59 6.04
N TYR A 118 -0.62 -27.08 6.22
CA TYR A 118 -0.02 -26.78 7.53
C TYR A 118 -0.89 -25.86 8.40
N GLN A 119 -1.67 -24.96 7.80
CA GLN A 119 -2.64 -24.13 8.52
C GLN A 119 -3.71 -24.96 9.25
N VAL A 120 -4.32 -25.95 8.58
CA VAL A 120 -5.33 -26.83 9.18
C VAL A 120 -4.71 -27.69 10.28
N ALA A 121 -3.49 -28.18 10.07
CA ALA A 121 -2.76 -28.92 11.09
C ALA A 121 -2.49 -28.05 12.32
N ALA A 122 -2.05 -26.80 12.13
CA ALA A 122 -1.81 -25.86 13.23
C ALA A 122 -3.10 -25.50 13.98
N GLU A 123 -4.21 -25.27 13.28
CA GLU A 123 -5.52 -25.01 13.89
C GLU A 123 -6.04 -26.22 14.68
N TYR A 124 -5.85 -27.44 14.17
CA TYR A 124 -6.19 -28.67 14.89
C TYR A 124 -5.34 -28.83 16.16
N GLN A 125 -4.03 -28.60 16.08
CA GLN A 125 -3.14 -28.66 17.25
C GLN A 125 -3.51 -27.58 18.28
N LEU A 126 -3.83 -26.36 17.83
CA LEU A 126 -4.28 -25.28 18.71
C LEU A 126 -5.62 -25.61 19.37
N SER A 127 -6.59 -26.14 18.62
CA SER A 127 -7.88 -26.61 19.15
C SER A 127 -7.69 -27.73 20.18
N LYS A 128 -6.78 -28.68 19.92
CA LYS A 128 -6.44 -29.76 20.84
C LYS A 128 -5.79 -29.25 22.14
N LEU A 129 -4.90 -28.25 22.04
CA LEU A 129 -4.28 -27.59 23.19
C LEU A 129 -5.31 -26.80 24.02
N LEU A 130 -6.23 -26.09 23.36
CA LEU A 130 -7.29 -25.32 24.01
C LEU A 130 -8.35 -26.21 24.68
N SER A 131 -8.58 -27.40 24.12
CA SER A 131 -9.53 -28.39 24.66
C SER A 131 -8.99 -29.17 25.87
N GLY A 132 -7.74 -28.92 26.28
CA GLY A 132 -7.17 -29.47 27.50
C GLY A 132 -6.89 -30.99 27.46
N GLU A 133 -6.82 -31.60 26.27
CA GLU A 133 -6.46 -33.00 26.14
C GLU A 133 -4.94 -33.19 26.25
N GLN A 134 -4.48 -33.56 27.44
CA GLN A 134 -3.12 -34.02 27.67
C GLN A 134 -3.06 -35.54 27.38
N GLY A 135 -2.38 -35.95 26.31
CA GLY A 135 -1.91 -37.34 26.20
C GLY A 135 -1.65 -37.89 24.80
N GLY A 136 -0.48 -38.54 24.66
CA GLY A 136 -0.25 -39.62 23.71
C GLY A 136 0.64 -39.28 22.53
N GLY A 137 1.95 -39.51 22.67
CA GLY A 137 2.85 -39.55 21.53
C GLY A 137 2.47 -40.67 20.55
N ALA A 138 2.63 -40.43 19.25
CA ALA A 138 2.60 -41.46 18.24
C ALA A 138 3.61 -41.15 17.12
N GLN A 139 4.24 -42.23 16.69
CA GLN A 139 5.47 -42.43 15.92
C GLN A 139 5.47 -41.83 14.49
N PRO A 140 6.67 -41.71 13.86
CA PRO A 140 6.80 -41.22 12.49
C PRO A 140 6.06 -42.13 11.50
N MET A 141 5.31 -41.52 10.59
CA MET A 141 4.70 -42.23 9.45
C MET A 141 5.75 -42.45 8.37
N ASP A 142 5.95 -43.71 8.03
CA ASP A 142 6.80 -44.15 6.92
C ASP A 142 6.31 -43.57 5.58
N VAL A 143 7.26 -43.08 4.79
CA VAL A 143 7.05 -42.61 3.41
C VAL A 143 7.26 -43.81 2.50
N GLU A 144 6.19 -44.39 1.96
CA GLU A 144 6.30 -45.32 0.84
C GLU A 144 6.48 -44.55 -0.49
N ASN A 145 7.41 -45.08 -1.30
CA ASN A 145 8.02 -44.50 -2.49
C ASN A 145 7.18 -44.63 -3.76
#